data_AF-A0A7J0FDL5-F1
#
_entry.id   AF-A0A7J0FDL5-F1
#
_cell.length_a   1.000
_cell.length_b   1.000
_cell.length_c   1.000
_cell.angle_alpha   90.00
_cell.angle_beta   90.00
_cell.angle_gamma   90.00
#
_symmetry.space_group_name_H-M   'P 1'
#
loop_
_entity.id
_entity.type
_entity.pdbx_description
1 polymer ?
#
loop_
_entity_poly.entity_id
_entity_poly.type
_entity_poly.pdbx_seq_one_letter_code
_entity_poly.pdbx_strand_id
1 'polypeptide(L)'
;MDMDMDMDTDTRYGYSTIRKRIIDAYLFILIDDNAKSITPGCFERHWRVFEFDGKPKYELDLFGLRENKGLVAGEGVDYIPKRWCVLNPQARDFEDFPRNIDYACSLSDCTALGYGSSCNHHEDPSDEECQFPVMIARGNPVAVHRTVLGILLAVLEGFIVFLLLVS
;
A
#
# COMPACT_ATOMS: atom_id res chain seq x y z
N MET A 1 9.72 -12.65 6.99
CA MET A 1 11.07 -12.81 6.41
C MET A 1 10.84 -13.30 5.01
N ASP A 2 11.07 -12.44 4.02
CA ASP A 2 10.80 -12.73 2.62
C ASP A 2 12.12 -12.98 1.88
N MET A 3 12.05 -13.84 0.86
CA MET A 3 13.16 -14.22 -0.02
C MET A 3 13.03 -13.43 -1.32
N ASP A 4 14.08 -12.71 -1.73
CA ASP A 4 14.20 -12.14 -3.07
C ASP A 4 15.19 -12.99 -3.89
N MET A 5 14.72 -13.51 -5.03
CA MET A 5 15.54 -14.31 -5.93
C MET A 5 15.76 -13.57 -7.25
N ASP A 6 17.00 -13.21 -7.54
CA ASP A 6 17.38 -12.60 -8.82
C ASP A 6 17.88 -13.69 -9.77
N MET A 7 17.14 -13.89 -10.87
CA MET A 7 17.54 -14.79 -11.93
C MET A 7 18.37 -14.03 -12.96
N ASP A 8 19.69 -14.07 -12.82
CA ASP A 8 20.60 -13.52 -13.81
C ASP A 8 20.73 -14.49 -15.00
N THR A 9 19.99 -14.23 -16.07
CA THR A 9 20.27 -14.90 -17.34
C THR A 9 21.48 -14.22 -17.95
N ASP A 10 22.65 -14.89 -17.99
CA ASP A 10 23.86 -14.38 -18.66
C ASP A 10 23.55 -13.99 -20.13
N THR A 11 23.20 -12.72 -20.35
CA THR A 11 22.85 -12.16 -21.67
C THR A 11 24.09 -11.73 -22.46
N ARG A 12 25.29 -12.26 -22.17
CA ARG A 12 26.52 -11.89 -22.90
C ARG A 12 26.49 -12.14 -24.41
N TYR A 13 25.47 -12.81 -24.94
CA TYR A 13 25.18 -12.83 -26.36
C TYR A 13 23.70 -12.54 -26.61
N GLY A 14 23.44 -11.40 -27.26
CA GLY A 14 22.11 -10.94 -27.64
C GLY A 14 21.31 -12.00 -28.41
N TYR A 15 20.01 -11.99 -28.14
CA TYR A 15 18.95 -12.80 -28.74
C TYR A 15 19.08 -14.31 -28.50
N SER A 16 18.33 -14.86 -27.53
CA SER A 16 18.23 -16.32 -27.39
C SER A 16 16.87 -16.77 -26.87
N THR A 17 16.12 -17.42 -27.76
CA THR A 17 15.23 -18.54 -27.45
C THR A 17 15.79 -19.37 -26.29
N ILE A 18 14.93 -19.74 -25.32
CA ILE A 18 15.29 -20.59 -24.17
C ILE A 18 15.88 -21.91 -24.70
N ARG A 19 17.21 -21.99 -24.79
CA ARG A 19 17.91 -23.24 -25.08
C ARG A 19 18.09 -23.98 -23.76
N LYS A 20 18.07 -25.32 -23.81
CA LYS A 20 18.41 -26.22 -22.70
C LYS A 20 19.85 -25.99 -22.22
N ARG A 21 20.09 -24.88 -21.51
CA ARG A 21 21.32 -24.58 -20.78
C ARG A 21 21.00 -24.56 -19.30
N ILE A 22 21.99 -24.90 -18.49
CA ILE A 22 21.93 -24.71 -17.04
C ILE A 22 21.79 -23.21 -16.81
N ILE A 23 20.75 -22.83 -16.07
CA ILE A 23 20.52 -21.46 -15.61
C ILE A 23 21.07 -21.42 -14.18
N ASP A 24 22.07 -20.58 -13.96
CA ASP A 24 22.56 -20.32 -12.61
C ASP A 24 21.61 -19.30 -11.97
N ALA A 25 20.99 -19.68 -10.85
CA ALA A 25 20.12 -18.80 -10.09
C ALA A 25 20.77 -18.48 -8.75
N TYR A 26 20.72 -17.22 -8.33
CA TYR A 26 21.36 -16.75 -7.12
C TYR A 26 20.31 -16.16 -6.16
N LEU A 27 20.44 -16.45 -4.88
CA LEU A 27 19.67 -15.77 -3.85
C LEU A 27 20.35 -14.44 -3.55
N PHE A 28 19.66 -13.32 -3.80
CA PHE A 28 20.22 -12.00 -3.59
C PHE A 28 20.19 -11.61 -2.11
N ILE A 29 19.02 -11.70 -1.47
CA ILE A 29 18.85 -11.33 -0.05
C ILE A 29 17.63 -12.00 0.60
N LEU A 30 17.71 -12.16 1.93
CA LEU A 30 16.58 -12.43 2.82
C LEU A 30 16.27 -11.14 3.58
N ILE A 31 15.13 -10.51 3.31
CA ILE A 31 14.78 -9.21 3.92
C ILE A 31 13.30 -9.16 4.32
N ASP A 32 12.98 -8.29 5.27
CA ASP A 32 11.60 -7.88 5.49
C ASP A 32 11.28 -6.74 4.52
N ASP A 33 10.51 -7.03 3.48
CA ASP A 33 10.18 -6.06 2.45
C ASP A 33 9.27 -4.92 2.92
N ASN A 34 8.54 -5.11 4.02
CA ASN A 34 7.82 -4.00 4.65
C ASN A 34 8.79 -2.96 5.22
N ALA A 35 10.02 -3.38 5.54
CA ALA A 35 11.12 -2.52 5.97
C ALA A 35 12.07 -2.12 4.83
N LYS A 36 11.83 -2.60 3.59
CA LYS A 36 12.63 -2.24 2.42
C LYS A 36 12.19 -0.89 1.86
N SER A 37 13.17 -0.02 1.61
CA SER A 37 12.94 1.30 1.05
C SER A 37 12.41 1.20 -0.40
N ILE A 38 11.46 2.07 -0.75
CA ILE A 38 10.96 2.26 -2.12
C ILE A 38 11.74 3.35 -2.89
N THR A 39 12.74 3.97 -2.25
CA THR A 39 13.54 5.05 -2.87
C THR A 39 14.25 4.63 -4.16
N PRO A 40 14.81 3.40 -4.31
CA PRO A 40 15.47 3.01 -5.55
C PRO A 40 14.46 2.68 -6.68
N GLY A 41 13.24 2.25 -6.33
CA GLY A 41 12.09 2.25 -7.21
C GLY A 41 10.90 1.42 -6.70
N CYS A 42 9.73 1.59 -7.32
CA CYS A 42 8.50 0.90 -6.94
C CYS A 42 8.49 -0.62 -7.22
N PHE A 43 9.48 -1.13 -7.96
CA PHE A 43 9.55 -2.50 -8.44
C PHE A 43 10.16 -3.48 -7.43
N GLU A 44 11.04 -3.02 -6.53
CA GLU A 44 11.83 -3.90 -5.65
C GLU A 44 10.98 -4.69 -4.65
N ARG A 45 9.79 -4.21 -4.27
CA ARG A 45 8.88 -4.92 -3.36
C ARG A 45 8.12 -6.08 -4.01
N HIS A 46 8.25 -6.27 -5.32
CA HIS A 46 7.47 -7.23 -6.12
C HIS A 46 8.24 -8.50 -6.53
N TRP A 47 9.53 -8.60 -6.17
CA TRP A 47 10.39 -9.75 -6.54
C TRP A 47 10.43 -10.88 -5.51
N ARG A 48 9.53 -10.80 -4.53
CA ARG A 48 9.36 -11.78 -3.48
C ARG A 48 9.06 -13.18 -4.01
N VAL A 49 9.58 -14.17 -3.31
CA VAL A 49 9.30 -15.59 -3.49
C VAL A 49 7.94 -16.00 -2.89
N PHE A 50 7.42 -15.21 -1.94
CA PHE A 50 6.08 -15.37 -1.35
C PHE A 50 5.20 -14.14 -1.61
N GLU A 51 3.89 -14.34 -1.67
CA GLU A 51 2.89 -13.27 -1.61
C GLU A 51 2.83 -12.65 -0.21
N PHE A 52 2.11 -11.53 -0.07
CA PHE A 52 1.95 -10.81 1.21
C PHE A 52 1.33 -11.66 2.32
N ASP A 53 0.63 -12.74 1.97
CA ASP A 53 0.01 -13.69 2.88
C ASP A 53 0.84 -14.98 3.04
N GLY A 54 2.11 -14.98 2.63
CA GLY A 54 3.01 -16.11 2.78
C GLY A 54 2.70 -17.29 1.84
N LYS A 55 1.85 -17.12 0.83
CA LYS A 55 1.68 -18.12 -0.22
C LYS A 55 2.87 -18.14 -1.17
N PRO A 56 3.36 -19.33 -1.59
CA PRO A 56 4.40 -19.43 -2.60
C PRO A 56 3.97 -18.77 -3.91
N LYS A 57 4.78 -17.84 -4.43
CA LYS A 57 4.52 -17.18 -5.71
C LYS A 57 5.05 -18.00 -6.90
N TYR A 58 6.11 -18.77 -6.67
CA TYR A 58 6.79 -19.55 -7.70
C TYR A 58 6.88 -21.03 -7.28
N GLU A 59 6.82 -21.92 -8.27
CA GLU A 59 7.13 -23.34 -8.09
C GLU A 59 8.65 -23.51 -7.94
N LEU A 60 9.15 -23.24 -6.74
CA LEU A 60 10.57 -23.27 -6.42
C LEU A 60 10.92 -24.43 -5.49
N ASP A 61 11.88 -25.26 -5.91
CA ASP A 61 12.54 -26.27 -5.08
C ASP A 61 13.96 -25.79 -4.76
N LEU A 62 14.16 -25.33 -3.52
CA LEU A 62 15.44 -24.78 -3.06
C LEU A 62 16.56 -25.84 -2.95
N PHE A 63 16.21 -27.12 -2.91
CA PHE A 63 17.19 -28.21 -2.84
C PHE A 63 17.53 -28.79 -4.22
N GLY A 64 16.75 -28.46 -5.25
CA GLY A 64 16.94 -28.96 -6.61
C GLY A 64 16.80 -30.48 -6.76
N LEU A 65 16.15 -31.13 -5.79
CA LEU A 65 16.02 -32.59 -5.75
C LEU A 65 14.88 -33.10 -6.65
N ARG A 66 14.04 -32.21 -7.18
CA ARG A 66 12.89 -32.52 -8.07
C ARG A 66 11.90 -33.50 -7.43
N GLU A 67 11.82 -33.49 -6.11
CA GLU A 67 10.92 -34.36 -5.33
C GLU A 67 9.47 -33.81 -5.24
N ASN A 68 9.09 -32.85 -6.09
CA ASN A 68 7.84 -32.09 -5.98
C ASN A 68 7.62 -31.44 -4.59
N LYS A 69 8.73 -31.12 -3.90
CA LYS A 69 8.71 -30.39 -2.64
C LYS A 69 8.93 -28.91 -2.93
N GLY A 70 7.85 -28.23 -3.27
CA GLY A 70 7.83 -26.78 -3.40
C GLY A 70 7.92 -26.09 -2.05
N LEU A 71 7.95 -24.76 -2.10
CA LEU A 71 7.83 -23.92 -0.91
C LEU A 71 6.52 -24.22 -0.17
N VAL A 72 6.58 -24.12 1.16
CA VAL A 72 5.41 -24.31 2.02
C VAL A 72 4.83 -22.95 2.36
N ALA A 73 3.52 -22.82 2.24
CA ALA A 73 2.82 -21.59 2.60
C ALA A 73 2.91 -21.33 4.11
N GLY A 74 2.96 -20.05 4.47
CA GLY A 74 2.73 -19.64 5.86
C GLY A 74 1.34 -20.08 6.33
N GLU A 75 1.25 -20.55 7.57
CA GLU A 75 -0.02 -20.96 8.19
C GLU A 75 -0.56 -19.87 9.13
N GLY A 76 -1.86 -19.92 9.42
CA GLY A 76 -2.49 -19.03 10.41
C GLY A 76 -2.73 -17.59 9.94
N VAL A 77 -2.91 -17.38 8.63
CA VAL A 77 -3.23 -16.05 8.09
C VAL A 77 -4.71 -15.75 8.27
N ASP A 78 -5.01 -14.83 9.19
CA ASP A 78 -6.35 -14.31 9.39
C ASP A 78 -6.63 -13.17 8.41
N TYR A 79 -7.53 -13.41 7.46
CA TYR A 79 -7.98 -12.38 6.54
C TYR A 79 -9.08 -11.53 7.19
N ILE A 80 -8.86 -10.21 7.20
CA ILE A 80 -9.92 -9.25 7.46
C ILE A 80 -10.91 -9.31 6.27
N PRO A 81 -12.24 -9.18 6.49
CA PRO A 81 -13.20 -9.10 5.40
C PRO A 81 -12.78 -8.06 4.36
N LYS A 82 -12.70 -8.47 3.09
CA LYS A 82 -12.35 -7.59 1.99
C LYS A 82 -13.41 -6.48 1.88
N ARG A 83 -13.01 -5.26 2.21
CA ARG A 83 -13.82 -4.05 2.11
C ARG A 83 -12.98 -2.99 1.44
N TRP A 84 -13.60 -2.23 0.55
CA TRP A 84 -12.98 -1.12 -0.14
C TRP A 84 -13.91 0.09 -0.06
N CYS A 85 -13.31 1.28 -0.02
CA CYS A 85 -14.02 2.54 -0.14
C CYS A 85 -13.89 3.00 -1.59
N VAL A 86 -15.02 3.29 -2.23
CA VAL A 86 -15.03 3.88 -3.57
C VAL A 86 -15.21 5.38 -3.45
N LEU A 87 -14.51 6.15 -4.28
CA LEU A 87 -14.74 7.58 -4.40
C LEU A 87 -16.21 7.82 -4.75
N ASN A 88 -16.83 8.82 -4.13
CA ASN A 88 -18.23 9.11 -4.41
C ASN A 88 -18.34 9.65 -5.86
N PRO A 89 -19.04 8.97 -6.78
CA PRO A 89 -19.15 9.42 -8.18
C PRO A 89 -19.92 10.74 -8.31
N GLN A 90 -20.61 11.17 -7.26
CA GLN A 90 -21.34 12.45 -7.20
C GLN A 90 -20.53 13.57 -6.54
N ALA A 91 -19.30 13.31 -6.11
CA ALA A 91 -18.41 14.36 -5.60
C ALA A 91 -18.10 15.37 -6.71
N ARG A 92 -18.13 16.66 -6.36
CA ARG A 92 -17.87 17.77 -7.30
C ARG A 92 -16.66 18.59 -6.94
N ASP A 93 -16.18 18.44 -5.71
CA ASP A 93 -15.03 19.16 -5.18
C ASP A 93 -13.87 18.18 -5.03
N PHE A 94 -12.80 18.46 -5.77
CA PHE A 94 -11.59 17.66 -5.83
C PHE A 94 -10.34 18.50 -5.51
N GLU A 95 -10.49 19.73 -4.97
CA GLU A 95 -9.33 20.58 -4.66
C GLU A 95 -8.35 19.88 -3.71
N ASP A 96 -8.88 19.15 -2.74
CA ASP A 96 -8.10 18.42 -1.73
C ASP A 96 -7.74 16.98 -2.15
N PHE A 97 -8.23 16.53 -3.30
CA PHE A 97 -8.09 15.15 -3.72
C PHE A 97 -6.62 14.72 -3.87
N PRO A 98 -5.72 15.49 -4.54
CA PRO A 98 -4.30 15.13 -4.62
C PRO A 98 -3.64 15.01 -3.24
N ARG A 99 -3.94 15.94 -2.32
CA ARG A 99 -3.36 15.94 -0.96
C ARG A 99 -3.82 14.73 -0.14
N ASN A 100 -5.08 14.32 -0.31
CA ASN A 100 -5.62 13.14 0.36
C ASN A 100 -4.99 11.85 -0.18
N ILE A 101 -4.72 11.78 -1.49
CA ILE A 101 -3.98 10.67 -2.08
C ILE A 101 -2.54 10.65 -1.56
N ASP A 102 -1.82 11.78 -1.58
CA ASP A 102 -0.46 11.88 -1.04
C ASP A 102 -0.39 11.43 0.42
N TYR A 103 -1.33 11.88 1.25
CA TYR A 103 -1.41 11.49 2.65
C TYR A 103 -1.66 9.98 2.80
N ALA A 104 -2.62 9.42 2.06
CA ALA A 104 -2.88 7.99 2.11
C ALA A 104 -1.64 7.18 1.67
N CYS A 105 -1.01 7.56 0.56
CA CYS A 105 0.18 6.90 0.03
C CYS A 105 1.43 7.07 0.90
N SER A 106 1.45 8.06 1.80
CA SER A 106 2.49 8.13 2.83
C SER A 106 2.35 7.05 3.90
N LEU A 107 1.17 6.44 4.03
CA LEU A 107 0.82 5.44 5.03
C LEU A 107 0.49 4.05 4.42
N SER A 108 0.36 3.96 3.10
CA SER A 108 -0.02 2.73 2.38
C SER A 108 0.80 2.53 1.11
N ASP A 109 0.81 1.30 0.60
CA ASP A 109 1.43 0.99 -0.67
C ASP A 109 0.54 1.44 -1.84
N CYS A 110 0.94 2.52 -2.52
CA CYS A 110 0.28 3.04 -3.73
C CYS A 110 1.07 2.72 -5.01
N THR A 111 2.03 1.80 -4.99
CA THR A 111 2.88 1.52 -6.17
C THR A 111 2.07 1.18 -7.42
N ALA A 112 0.96 0.47 -7.27
CA ALA A 112 0.09 0.10 -8.36
C ALA A 112 -0.69 1.28 -8.98
N LEU A 113 -0.83 2.42 -8.29
CA LEU A 113 -1.36 3.68 -8.83
C LEU A 113 -0.30 4.49 -9.59
N GLY A 114 0.98 4.09 -9.49
CA GLY A 114 2.07 4.79 -10.15
C GLY A 114 2.01 4.69 -11.68
N TYR A 115 2.64 5.65 -12.35
CA TYR A 115 2.66 5.68 -13.82
C TYR A 115 3.20 4.39 -14.43
N GLY A 116 2.48 3.84 -15.42
CA GLY A 116 2.80 2.57 -16.09
C GLY A 116 2.43 1.29 -15.32
N SER A 117 1.83 1.41 -14.13
CA SER A 117 1.42 0.25 -13.31
C SER A 117 0.01 -0.25 -13.65
N SER A 118 -0.44 -1.32 -12.98
CA SER A 118 -1.74 -1.96 -13.23
C SER A 118 -2.94 -1.02 -13.08
N CYS A 119 -2.84 0.02 -12.25
CA CYS A 119 -3.92 0.95 -11.96
C CYS A 119 -3.66 2.39 -12.40
N ASN A 120 -2.73 2.60 -13.34
CA ASN A 120 -2.40 3.92 -13.86
C ASN A 120 -3.48 4.56 -14.77
N HIS A 121 -4.49 3.81 -15.19
CA HIS A 121 -5.40 4.27 -16.26
C HIS A 121 -6.57 5.12 -15.78
N HIS A 122 -6.73 5.31 -14.48
CA HIS A 122 -7.99 5.79 -13.91
C HIS A 122 -7.83 7.11 -13.17
N GLU A 123 -8.72 8.06 -13.48
CA GLU A 123 -8.86 9.32 -12.73
C GLU A 123 -9.34 9.06 -11.29
N ASP A 124 -10.09 7.97 -11.08
CA ASP A 124 -10.48 7.46 -9.77
C ASP A 124 -9.64 6.21 -9.42
N PRO A 125 -8.77 6.27 -8.40
CA PRO A 125 -7.97 5.13 -7.94
C PRO A 125 -8.83 4.01 -7.30
N SER A 126 -10.14 4.20 -7.17
CA SER A 126 -11.08 3.27 -6.54
C SER A 126 -12.03 2.59 -7.53
N ASP A 127 -11.84 2.79 -8.84
CA ASP A 127 -12.65 2.14 -9.88
C ASP A 127 -12.58 0.61 -9.77
N GLU A 128 -13.58 -0.10 -10.29
CA GLU A 128 -13.81 -1.53 -10.04
C GLU A 128 -12.63 -2.43 -10.43
N GLU A 129 -11.78 -1.99 -11.35
CA GLU A 129 -10.56 -2.69 -11.77
C GLU A 129 -9.42 -2.59 -10.73
N CYS A 130 -9.49 -1.63 -9.80
CA CYS A 130 -8.42 -1.19 -8.92
C CYS A 130 -8.88 -1.08 -7.47
N GLN A 131 -9.13 -2.23 -6.84
CA GLN A 131 -9.55 -2.32 -5.44
C GLN A 131 -8.38 -2.08 -4.48
N PHE A 132 -8.08 -0.82 -4.16
CA PHE A 132 -7.09 -0.49 -3.12
C PHE A 132 -7.73 -0.30 -1.75
N PRO A 133 -7.15 -0.86 -0.68
CA PRO A 133 -7.51 -0.51 0.68
C PRO A 133 -6.92 0.87 1.03
N VAL A 134 -7.49 1.93 0.48
CA VAL A 134 -7.14 3.30 0.88
C VAL A 134 -7.87 3.62 2.18
N MET A 135 -7.14 3.70 3.29
CA MET A 135 -7.67 4.20 4.55
C MET A 135 -7.80 5.73 4.48
N ILE A 136 -8.96 6.22 4.01
CA ILE A 136 -9.27 7.65 4.09
C ILE A 136 -9.75 7.98 5.50
N ALA A 137 -8.89 8.59 6.31
CA ALA A 137 -9.28 9.14 7.61
C ALA A 137 -10.16 10.38 7.39
N ARG A 138 -11.46 10.27 7.66
CA ARG A 138 -12.35 11.45 7.71
C ARG A 138 -12.04 12.28 8.95
N GLY A 139 -11.35 13.39 8.78
CA GLY A 139 -11.45 14.52 9.72
C GLY A 139 -12.84 15.10 9.64
N ASN A 140 -13.68 14.90 10.66
CA ASN A 140 -15.05 15.41 10.66
C ASN A 140 -15.06 16.91 11.06
N PRO A 141 -15.53 17.85 10.21
CA PRO A 141 -15.66 19.26 10.57
C PRO A 141 -16.64 19.51 11.73
N VAL A 142 -17.50 18.55 12.07
CA VAL A 142 -18.40 18.62 13.23
C VAL A 142 -17.63 18.69 14.55
N ALA A 143 -16.45 18.06 14.64
CA ALA A 143 -15.59 18.16 15.83
C ALA A 143 -15.04 19.59 16.00
N VAL A 144 -14.61 20.21 14.90
CA VAL A 144 -14.13 21.60 14.89
C VAL A 144 -15.27 22.56 15.26
N HIS A 145 -16.46 22.38 14.69
CA HIS A 145 -17.62 23.22 15.00
C HIS A 145 -18.05 23.11 16.47
N ARG A 146 -18.01 21.90 17.06
CA ARG A 146 -18.30 21.73 18.50
C ARG A 146 -17.26 22.41 19.39
N THR A 147 -15.98 22.33 19.03
CA THR A 147 -14.90 23.01 19.78
C THR A 147 -15.03 24.53 19.71
N VAL A 148 -15.31 25.09 18.52
CA VAL A 148 -15.50 26.54 18.34
C VAL A 148 -16.74 27.04 19.10
N LEU A 149 -17.86 26.30 19.03
CA LEU A 149 -19.07 26.65 19.78
C LEU A 149 -18.83 26.60 21.30
N GLY A 150 -18.08 25.61 21.79
CA GLY A 150 -17.70 25.51 23.19
C GLY A 150 -16.86 26.69 23.67
N ILE A 151 -15.90 27.15 22.87
CA ILE A 151 -15.07 28.33 23.18
C ILE A 151 -15.94 29.59 23.23
N LEU A 152 -16.82 29.79 22.25
CA LEU A 152 -17.71 30.96 22.22
C LEU A 152 -18.65 31.01 23.44
N LEU A 153 -19.22 29.87 23.84
CA LEU A 153 -20.05 29.77 25.03
C LEU A 153 -19.26 30.10 26.30
N ALA A 154 -18.05 29.55 26.46
CA ALA A 154 -17.20 29.83 27.61
C ALA A 154 -16.80 31.32 27.70
N VAL A 155 -16.52 31.96 26.57
CA VAL A 155 -16.25 33.41 26.52
C VAL A 155 -17.48 34.21 26.91
N LEU A 156 -18.67 33.84 26.41
CA LEU A 156 -19.91 34.53 26.72
C LEU A 156 -20.28 34.41 28.20
N GLU A 157 -20.18 33.21 28.76
CA GLU A 157 -20.40 32.95 30.19
C GLU A 157 -19.40 33.74 31.06
N GLY A 158 -18.12 33.75 30.69
CA GLY A 158 -17.11 34.55 31.38
C GLY A 158 -17.39 36.05 31.32
N PHE A 159 -17.89 36.55 30.19
CA PHE A 159 -18.27 37.96 30.02
C PHE A 159 -19.47 38.33 30.88
N ILE A 160 -20.48 37.46 30.97
CA ILE A 160 -21.66 37.65 31.84
C ILE A 160 -21.22 37.70 33.31
N VAL A 161 -20.38 36.76 33.75
CA VAL A 161 -19.87 36.75 35.14
C VAL A 161 -19.05 38.00 35.44
N PHE A 162 -18.20 38.44 34.51
CA PHE A 162 -17.43 39.68 34.66
C PHE A 162 -18.33 40.90 34.80
N LEU A 163 -19.37 41.03 33.96
CA LEU A 163 -20.33 42.13 34.04
C LEU A 163 -21.08 42.14 35.38
N LEU A 164 -21.47 40.97 35.91
CA LEU A 164 -22.13 40.84 37.21
C LEU A 164 -21.22 41.17 38.41
N LEU A 165 -19.91 41.02 38.27
CA LEU A 165 -18.94 41.33 39.32
C LEU A 165 -18.54 42.83 39.35
N VAL A 166 -18.75 43.54 38.24
CA VAL A 166 -18.39 44.96 38.09
C VAL A 166 -19.61 45.89 38.22
N SER A 167 -20.83 45.34 38.21
CA SER A 167 -22.10 46.01 38.55
C SER A 167 -22.42 45.93 40.04
#